data_AF-A0A7S2CF43-F1
#
_entry.id   AF-A0A7S2CF43-F1
#
_cell.length_a   1.000
_cell.length_b   1.000
_cell.length_c   1.000
_cell.angle_alpha   90.00
_cell.angle_beta   90.00
_cell.angle_gamma   90.00
#
_symmetry.space_group_name_H-M   'P 1'
#
loop_
_entity.id
_entity.type
_entity.pdbx_description
1 polymer ?
#
loop_
_entity_poly.entity_id
_entity_poly.type
_entity_poly.pdbx_seq_one_letter_code
_entity_poly.pdbx_strand_id
1 'polypeptide(L)'
;RLWWSAVVVIRYNQALRKKAGSEEMFMDIDTNADGIIDEQEFMRFMDNADKAIKDLPLEALAEKIPADGDGSATDMAKEEEQHNEDGATGLKEEDGSSGKAEVEHESDAPLESAELSVDELRELFAHACGEGVSGLSKDAFAHFLRYYMRALKELVMTEVADSQSSKVVRRLAAKEVVEVLQGPFKEEASGRTWMKVRAFQDGASGWVTAAEKGSMLLKDSGRTFRLARETVLTEALAVSGSIRKLKQGELLELLGEPAKEDAAGLMRVRVRALFDGAVGFATIRGNQGVAFIDLA
;
A
#
# COMPACT_ATOMS: atom_id res chain seq x y z
N ARG A 1 -7.63 1.48 -18.56
CA ARG A 1 -7.63 0.00 -18.49
C ARG A 1 -6.21 -0.53 -18.60
N LEU A 2 -5.49 -0.24 -19.69
CA LEU A 2 -4.08 -0.64 -19.89
C LEU A 2 -3.17 -0.37 -18.69
N TRP A 3 -3.19 0.88 -18.18
CA TRP A 3 -2.42 1.25 -16.99
C TRP A 3 -2.71 0.34 -15.78
N TRP A 4 -3.98 0.06 -15.50
CA TRP A 4 -4.37 -0.75 -14.35
C TRP A 4 -3.85 -2.18 -14.50
N SER A 5 -4.02 -2.78 -15.66
CA SER A 5 -3.51 -4.11 -15.97
C SER A 5 -1.99 -4.21 -15.75
N ALA A 6 -1.21 -3.21 -16.17
CA ALA A 6 0.23 -3.20 -15.93
C ALA A 6 0.58 -3.01 -14.44
N VAL A 7 -0.12 -2.12 -13.74
CA VAL A 7 0.08 -1.90 -12.30
C VAL A 7 -0.24 -3.14 -11.50
N VAL A 8 -1.32 -3.87 -11.82
CA VAL A 8 -1.65 -5.14 -11.16
C VAL A 8 -0.52 -6.14 -11.33
N VAL A 9 0.01 -6.31 -12.54
CA VAL A 9 1.15 -7.20 -12.81
C VAL A 9 2.39 -6.78 -12.02
N ILE A 10 2.74 -5.48 -12.04
CA ILE A 10 3.92 -4.97 -11.32
C ILE A 10 3.77 -5.14 -9.82
N ARG A 11 2.60 -4.82 -9.25
CA ARG A 11 2.34 -4.93 -7.80
C ARG A 11 2.29 -6.38 -7.33
N TYR A 12 1.72 -7.28 -8.13
CA TYR A 12 1.74 -8.71 -7.84
C TYR A 12 3.17 -9.25 -7.81
N ASN A 13 3.99 -8.90 -8.81
CA ASN A 13 5.39 -9.29 -8.84
C ASN A 13 6.24 -8.59 -7.76
N GLN A 14 5.90 -7.35 -7.38
CA GLN A 14 6.49 -6.66 -6.23
C GLN A 14 6.30 -7.51 -4.96
N ALA A 15 5.09 -8.03 -4.75
CA ALA A 15 4.79 -8.88 -3.60
C ALA A 15 5.48 -10.26 -3.68
N LEU A 16 5.46 -10.94 -4.84
CA LEU A 16 6.17 -12.21 -5.04
C LEU A 16 7.67 -12.09 -4.80
N ARG A 17 8.27 -10.97 -5.20
CA ARG A 17 9.70 -10.67 -5.02
C ARG A 17 10.02 -10.03 -3.67
N LYS A 18 9.02 -9.94 -2.77
CA LYS A 18 9.14 -9.37 -1.41
C LYS A 18 9.73 -7.96 -1.38
N LYS A 19 9.39 -7.12 -2.36
CA LYS A 19 9.85 -5.73 -2.44
C LYS A 19 8.95 -4.83 -1.60
N ALA A 20 9.52 -4.13 -0.63
CA ALA A 20 8.76 -3.36 0.36
C ALA A 20 8.04 -2.13 -0.24
N GLY A 21 8.44 -1.65 -1.42
CA GLY A 21 7.84 -0.49 -2.06
C GLY A 21 8.28 -0.29 -3.50
N SER A 22 7.84 0.82 -4.09
CA SER A 22 8.16 1.19 -5.47
C SER A 22 9.65 1.42 -5.70
N GLU A 23 10.41 1.82 -4.68
CA GLU A 23 11.86 2.02 -4.78
C GLU A 23 12.61 0.72 -5.01
N GLU A 24 12.36 -0.30 -4.19
CA GLU A 24 13.01 -1.60 -4.37
C GLU A 24 12.55 -2.29 -5.65
N MET A 25 11.29 -2.06 -6.05
CA MET A 25 10.77 -2.53 -7.33
C MET A 25 11.42 -1.81 -8.51
N PHE A 26 11.68 -0.51 -8.38
CA PHE A 26 12.40 0.28 -9.38
C PHE A 26 13.78 -0.30 -9.62
N MET A 27 14.56 -0.51 -8.55
CA MET A 27 15.91 -1.10 -8.62
C MET A 27 15.93 -2.52 -9.20
N ASP A 28 14.82 -3.25 -9.09
CA ASP A 28 14.68 -4.60 -9.62
C ASP A 28 14.43 -4.61 -11.14
N ILE A 29 13.84 -3.53 -11.67
CA ILE A 29 13.57 -3.35 -13.10
C ILE A 29 14.73 -2.61 -13.79
N ASP A 30 15.33 -1.62 -13.12
CA ASP A 30 16.55 -0.89 -13.54
C ASP A 30 17.78 -1.82 -13.40
N THR A 31 17.93 -2.73 -14.36
CA THR A 31 18.93 -3.79 -14.35
C THR A 31 20.34 -3.28 -14.59
N ASN A 32 20.48 -2.14 -15.27
CA ASN A 32 21.78 -1.52 -15.53
C ASN A 32 22.21 -0.55 -14.40
N ALA A 33 21.29 -0.21 -13.49
CA ALA A 33 21.46 0.68 -12.34
C ALA A 33 21.86 2.12 -12.72
N ASP A 34 21.35 2.63 -13.84
CA ASP A 34 21.59 4.01 -14.31
C ASP A 34 20.60 5.02 -13.71
N GLY A 35 19.62 4.56 -12.93
CA GLY A 35 18.61 5.39 -12.29
C GLY A 35 17.42 5.73 -13.20
N ILE A 36 17.30 5.08 -14.35
CA ILE A 36 16.23 5.27 -15.34
C ILE A 36 15.78 3.90 -15.87
N ILE A 37 14.50 3.56 -15.69
CA ILE A 37 13.93 2.40 -16.39
C ILE A 37 13.68 2.80 -17.84
N ASP A 38 14.42 2.20 -18.76
CA ASP A 38 14.19 2.37 -20.20
C ASP A 38 13.10 1.41 -20.75
N GLU A 39 12.74 1.56 -22.03
CA GLU A 39 11.73 0.69 -22.65
C GLU A 39 12.16 -0.78 -22.63
N GLN A 40 13.45 -1.07 -22.86
CA GLN A 40 13.92 -2.46 -22.93
C GLN A 40 13.82 -3.15 -21.56
N GLU A 41 14.18 -2.44 -20.49
CA GLU A 41 14.06 -2.92 -19.12
C GLU A 41 12.61 -3.13 -18.71
N PHE A 42 11.74 -2.16 -19.01
CA PHE A 42 10.30 -2.28 -18.74
C PHE A 42 9.69 -3.47 -19.48
N MET A 43 9.95 -3.60 -20.78
CA MET A 43 9.43 -4.69 -21.60
C MET A 43 9.97 -6.04 -21.15
N ARG A 44 11.27 -6.13 -20.85
CA ARG A 44 11.90 -7.35 -20.31
C ARG A 44 11.28 -7.76 -18.98
N PHE A 45 10.98 -6.80 -18.10
CA PHE A 45 10.26 -7.07 -16.87
C PHE A 45 8.87 -7.64 -17.18
N MET A 46 8.08 -6.94 -18.02
CA MET A 46 6.71 -7.36 -18.33
C MET A 46 6.65 -8.73 -19.00
N ASP A 47 7.61 -9.09 -19.84
CA ASP A 47 7.69 -10.43 -20.46
C ASP A 47 7.93 -11.53 -19.41
N ASN A 48 8.84 -11.29 -18.46
CA ASN A 48 9.23 -12.27 -17.43
C ASN A 48 8.36 -12.24 -16.16
N ALA A 49 7.48 -11.25 -16.03
CA ALA A 49 6.57 -11.12 -14.90
C ALA A 49 5.53 -12.24 -14.90
N ASP A 50 5.19 -12.73 -13.71
CA ASP A 50 4.03 -13.61 -13.53
C ASP A 50 2.74 -12.78 -13.75
N LYS A 51 1.91 -13.25 -14.68
CA LYS A 51 0.65 -12.61 -15.09
C LYS A 51 -0.58 -13.38 -14.63
N ALA A 52 -0.38 -14.54 -13.99
CA ALA A 52 -1.45 -15.31 -13.36
C ALA A 52 -1.69 -14.74 -11.96
N ILE A 53 -2.48 -13.66 -11.89
CA ILE A 53 -2.74 -12.94 -10.65
C ILE A 53 -3.54 -13.82 -9.68
N LYS A 54 -3.00 -14.03 -8.48
CA LYS A 54 -3.58 -14.85 -7.41
C LYS A 54 -3.63 -14.07 -6.11
N ASP A 55 -4.49 -14.53 -5.19
CA ASP A 55 -4.43 -14.09 -3.80
C ASP A 55 -3.13 -14.61 -3.17
N LEU A 56 -2.32 -13.68 -2.64
CA LEU A 56 -1.09 -14.04 -1.94
C LEU A 56 -1.37 -14.22 -0.45
N PRO A 57 -0.87 -15.30 0.18
CA PRO A 57 -1.05 -15.50 1.62
C PRO A 57 -0.34 -14.39 2.41
N LEU A 58 -0.88 -14.01 3.57
CA LEU A 58 -0.29 -13.02 4.46
C LEU A 58 1.11 -13.45 4.92
N GLU A 59 1.33 -14.75 5.08
CA GLU A 59 2.61 -15.36 5.42
C GLU A 59 3.70 -15.09 4.37
N ALA A 60 3.35 -14.70 3.14
CA ALA A 60 4.32 -14.27 2.14
C ALA A 60 5.11 -13.02 2.57
N LEU A 61 4.54 -12.19 3.45
CA LEU A 61 5.19 -11.03 4.05
C LEU A 61 6.23 -11.38 5.12
N ALA A 62 6.15 -12.57 5.71
CA ALA A 62 7.11 -12.97 6.72
C ALA A 62 8.49 -13.12 6.07
N GLU A 63 9.42 -12.23 6.44
CA GLU A 63 10.81 -12.61 6.50
C GLU A 63 10.91 -13.73 7.53
N LYS A 64 11.63 -14.81 7.20
CA LYS A 64 11.96 -15.83 8.20
C LYS A 64 12.74 -15.10 9.29
N ILE A 65 12.08 -14.76 10.39
CA ILE A 65 12.77 -14.48 11.64
C ILE A 65 13.58 -15.75 11.89
N PRO A 66 14.92 -15.67 11.97
CA PRO A 66 15.70 -16.81 12.39
C PRO A 66 15.07 -17.29 13.69
N ALA A 67 14.64 -18.55 13.72
CA ALA A 67 14.36 -19.19 14.99
C ALA A 67 15.70 -19.21 15.71
N ASP A 68 15.94 -18.22 16.56
CA ASP A 68 17.06 -18.21 17.47
C ASP A 68 16.88 -19.45 18.36
N GLY A 69 17.57 -20.52 17.95
CA GLY A 69 17.92 -21.62 18.82
C GLY A 69 18.85 -21.09 19.91
N ASP A 70 18.62 -21.64 21.10
CA ASP A 70 19.36 -21.59 22.36
C ASP A 70 20.78 -20.96 22.38
N GLY A 71 21.26 -20.37 23.46
CA GLY A 71 20.74 -20.30 24.82
C GLY A 71 21.73 -19.52 25.69
N SER A 72 21.22 -18.93 26.77
CA SER A 72 22.04 -18.59 27.93
C SER A 72 21.13 -18.44 29.14
N ALA A 73 21.16 -19.46 29.97
CA ALA A 73 20.74 -19.39 31.35
C ALA A 73 21.74 -18.51 32.12
N THR A 74 21.24 -17.49 32.80
CA THR A 74 21.82 -17.02 34.06
C THR A 74 20.69 -16.71 35.04
N ASP A 75 20.64 -17.55 36.07
CA ASP A 75 19.90 -17.39 37.33
C ASP A 75 20.10 -16.00 37.94
N MET A 76 19.04 -15.44 38.54
CA MET A 76 19.09 -14.96 39.94
C MET A 76 17.68 -14.88 40.57
N ALA A 77 17.48 -15.75 41.57
CA ALA A 77 16.76 -15.58 42.85
C ALA A 77 15.33 -14.98 42.86
N LYS A 78 14.30 -15.81 43.11
CA LYS A 78 13.73 -16.14 44.44
C LYS A 78 13.06 -14.96 45.16
N GLU A 79 11.73 -15.01 45.23
CA GLU A 79 10.99 -14.82 46.48
C GLU A 79 9.74 -15.72 46.46
N GLU A 80 9.65 -16.55 47.49
CA GLU A 80 8.61 -17.55 47.75
C GLU A 80 7.46 -16.90 48.53
N GLU A 81 6.22 -17.20 48.17
CA GLU A 81 5.13 -17.31 49.15
C GLU A 81 4.36 -18.60 48.88
N GLN A 82 4.48 -19.54 49.83
CA GLN A 82 3.67 -20.73 49.94
C GLN A 82 2.38 -20.40 50.71
N HIS A 83 1.23 -20.91 50.27
CA HIS A 83 0.46 -21.83 51.11
C HIS A 83 -0.70 -22.54 50.38
N ASN A 84 -0.73 -23.86 50.62
CA ASN A 84 -1.86 -24.80 50.70
C ASN A 84 -2.43 -25.48 49.45
N GLU A 85 -1.92 -26.70 49.26
CA GLU A 85 -2.60 -27.99 49.07
C GLU A 85 -4.13 -28.02 49.30
N ASP A 86 -4.90 -28.63 48.39
CA ASP A 86 -5.23 -30.08 48.46
C ASP A 86 -6.21 -30.48 47.33
N GLY A 87 -6.09 -31.72 46.81
CA GLY A 87 -7.24 -32.39 46.17
C GLY A 87 -7.05 -33.12 44.83
N ALA A 88 -6.18 -34.13 44.81
CA ALA A 88 -6.40 -35.48 44.26
C ALA A 88 -7.09 -35.73 42.89
N THR A 89 -6.30 -36.38 42.01
CA THR A 89 -6.59 -37.59 41.20
C THR A 89 -7.37 -37.51 39.88
N GLY A 90 -6.73 -38.02 38.82
CA GLY A 90 -7.42 -38.45 37.59
C GLY A 90 -6.53 -38.64 36.36
N LEU A 91 -5.57 -39.58 36.38
CA LEU A 91 -4.95 -40.10 35.16
C LEU A 91 -5.87 -41.14 34.51
N LYS A 92 -6.14 -41.00 33.21
CA LYS A 92 -6.33 -42.12 32.28
C LYS A 92 -6.06 -41.68 30.84
N GLU A 93 -5.26 -42.49 30.18
CA GLU A 93 -4.73 -42.39 28.83
C GLU A 93 -5.77 -42.79 27.75
N GLU A 94 -5.56 -42.18 26.58
CA GLU A 94 -5.64 -42.65 25.18
C GLU A 94 -6.83 -43.47 24.62
N ASP A 95 -7.41 -42.90 23.56
CA ASP A 95 -8.02 -43.47 22.35
C ASP A 95 -8.38 -42.24 21.48
N GLY A 96 -7.98 -42.02 20.23
CA GLY A 96 -7.67 -42.97 19.16
C GLY A 96 -8.57 -42.74 17.94
N SER A 97 -8.53 -41.58 17.25
CA SER A 97 -9.12 -41.49 15.90
C SER A 97 -8.54 -40.38 15.03
N SER A 98 -7.60 -40.78 14.18
CA SER A 98 -7.16 -40.06 13.00
C SER A 98 -8.27 -40.03 11.92
N GLY A 99 -8.87 -38.87 11.69
CA GLY A 99 -9.65 -38.58 10.49
C GLY A 99 -8.92 -37.54 9.65
N LYS A 100 -8.17 -37.97 8.64
CA LYS A 100 -7.63 -37.10 7.58
C LYS A 100 -8.81 -36.51 6.82
N ALA A 101 -9.18 -35.27 7.13
CA ALA A 101 -9.98 -34.46 6.23
C ALA A 101 -9.01 -33.87 5.20
N GLU A 102 -9.03 -34.45 3.99
CA GLU A 102 -8.48 -33.82 2.80
C GLU A 102 -9.23 -32.49 2.61
N VAL A 103 -8.54 -31.38 2.91
CA VAL A 103 -9.05 -30.05 2.59
C VAL A 103 -8.83 -29.88 1.09
N GLU A 104 -9.91 -30.07 0.34
CA GLU A 104 -9.97 -29.70 -1.07
C GLU A 104 -9.68 -28.20 -1.18
N HIS A 105 -8.55 -27.86 -1.80
CA HIS A 105 -8.17 -26.49 -2.13
C HIS A 105 -9.19 -25.90 -3.11
N GLU A 106 -10.12 -25.08 -2.61
CA GLU A 106 -11.04 -24.30 -3.43
C GLU A 106 -10.28 -23.21 -4.23
N SER A 107 -10.29 -23.42 -5.55
CA SER A 107 -10.03 -22.50 -6.67
C SER A 107 -8.76 -21.65 -6.64
N ASP A 108 -7.67 -22.23 -7.13
CA ASP A 108 -6.40 -21.58 -7.50
C ASP A 108 -6.49 -20.83 -8.86
N ALA A 109 -7.69 -20.37 -9.24
CA ALA A 109 -7.97 -19.78 -10.55
C ALA A 109 -7.47 -18.33 -10.60
N PRO A 110 -6.82 -17.89 -11.70
CA PRO A 110 -6.37 -16.50 -11.85
C PRO A 110 -7.54 -15.53 -11.69
N LEU A 111 -7.38 -14.55 -10.79
CA LEU A 111 -8.40 -13.52 -10.51
C LEU A 111 -8.52 -12.52 -11.67
N GLU A 112 -7.45 -12.34 -12.45
CA GLU A 112 -7.40 -11.47 -13.61
C GLU A 112 -6.23 -11.92 -14.52
N SER A 113 -6.48 -12.25 -15.79
CA SER A 113 -5.41 -12.42 -16.78
C SER A 113 -5.23 -11.09 -17.53
N ALA A 114 -4.24 -10.31 -17.13
CA ALA A 114 -3.87 -9.08 -17.82
C ALA A 114 -3.08 -9.40 -19.10
N GLU A 115 -3.77 -9.85 -20.16
CA GLU A 115 -3.15 -9.93 -21.48
C GLU A 115 -3.00 -8.51 -22.05
N LEU A 116 -1.78 -8.00 -22.03
CA LEU A 116 -1.39 -6.74 -22.68
C LEU A 116 -0.53 -7.10 -23.89
N SER A 117 -0.89 -6.60 -25.06
CA SER A 117 -0.05 -6.74 -26.24
C SER A 117 1.23 -5.91 -26.11
N VAL A 118 2.26 -6.29 -26.88
CA VAL A 118 3.55 -5.60 -26.89
C VAL A 118 3.37 -4.12 -27.27
N ASP A 119 2.49 -3.82 -28.22
CA ASP A 119 2.25 -2.45 -28.68
C ASP A 119 1.50 -1.62 -27.62
N GLU A 120 0.52 -2.20 -26.92
CA GLU A 120 -0.15 -1.54 -25.79
C GLU A 120 0.81 -1.22 -24.65
N LEU A 121 1.78 -2.11 -24.37
CA LEU A 121 2.81 -1.88 -23.36
C LEU A 121 3.75 -0.75 -23.76
N ARG A 122 4.16 -0.68 -25.03
CA ARG A 122 4.98 0.43 -25.54
C ARG A 122 4.26 1.77 -25.47
N GLU A 123 3.00 1.81 -25.89
CA GLU A 123 2.18 3.02 -25.79
C GLU A 123 2.00 3.46 -24.34
N LEU A 124 1.76 2.51 -23.43
CA LEU A 124 1.64 2.77 -22.01
C LEU A 124 2.95 3.31 -21.42
N PHE A 125 4.09 2.70 -21.77
CA PHE A 125 5.41 3.14 -21.31
C PHE A 125 5.73 4.55 -21.82
N ALA A 126 5.55 4.81 -23.12
CA ALA A 126 5.75 6.14 -23.70
C ALA A 126 4.86 7.20 -23.03
N HIS A 127 3.59 6.86 -22.75
CA HIS A 127 2.69 7.74 -22.02
C HIS A 127 3.16 7.99 -20.58
N ALA A 128 3.70 6.97 -19.90
CA ALA A 128 4.21 7.09 -18.54
C ALA A 128 5.48 7.96 -18.45
N CYS A 129 6.38 7.88 -19.44
CA CYS A 129 7.57 8.73 -19.52
C CYS A 129 7.19 10.21 -19.72
N GLY A 130 6.14 10.48 -20.48
CA GLY A 130 5.73 11.82 -20.89
C GLY A 130 6.45 12.31 -22.14
N GLU A 131 6.00 13.44 -22.67
CA GLU A 131 6.49 13.96 -23.95
C GLU A 131 8.00 14.25 -23.92
N GLY A 132 8.73 13.67 -24.88
CA GLY A 132 10.17 13.92 -25.06
C GLY A 132 11.08 13.21 -24.06
N VAL A 133 10.55 12.35 -23.19
CA VAL A 133 11.31 11.58 -22.21
C VAL A 133 11.37 10.12 -22.64
N SER A 134 12.56 9.52 -22.63
CA SER A 134 12.79 8.14 -23.11
C SER A 134 12.82 7.06 -22.02
N GLY A 135 12.62 7.44 -20.76
CA GLY A 135 12.64 6.50 -19.64
C GLY A 135 11.99 7.04 -18.38
N LEU A 136 11.70 6.13 -17.44
CA LEU A 136 11.08 6.47 -16.16
C LEU A 136 12.17 6.69 -15.11
N SER A 137 12.25 7.89 -14.56
CA SER A 137 12.98 8.10 -13.30
C SER A 137 12.30 7.37 -12.15
N LYS A 138 13.01 7.19 -11.04
CA LYS A 138 12.45 6.64 -9.79
C LYS A 138 11.13 7.31 -9.38
N ASP A 139 11.07 8.64 -9.43
CA ASP A 139 9.87 9.41 -9.07
C ASP A 139 8.73 9.20 -10.07
N ALA A 140 9.05 9.14 -11.37
CA ALA A 140 8.06 8.88 -12.42
C ALA A 140 7.49 7.46 -12.31
N PHE A 141 8.33 6.46 -12.01
CA PHE A 141 7.90 5.09 -11.77
C PHE A 141 7.05 4.96 -10.51
N ALA A 142 7.44 5.61 -9.41
CA ALA A 142 6.62 5.66 -8.20
C ALA A 142 5.24 6.28 -8.49
N HIS A 143 5.20 7.39 -9.24
CA HIS A 143 3.96 8.01 -9.69
C HIS A 143 3.15 7.10 -10.63
N PHE A 144 3.80 6.36 -11.51
CA PHE A 144 3.16 5.38 -12.39
C PHE A 144 2.44 4.29 -11.56
N LEU A 145 3.05 3.80 -10.48
CA LEU A 145 2.48 2.78 -9.59
C LEU A 145 1.47 3.30 -8.56
N ARG A 146 1.28 4.61 -8.44
CA ARG A 146 0.34 5.17 -7.45
C ARG A 146 -1.09 4.74 -7.74
N TYR A 147 -1.68 4.15 -6.72
CA TYR A 147 -3.05 3.68 -6.74
C TYR A 147 -3.73 4.09 -5.43
N TYR A 148 -4.91 4.70 -5.56
CA TYR A 148 -5.67 5.19 -4.42
C TYR A 148 -6.93 4.37 -4.24
N MET A 149 -7.31 4.19 -2.99
CA MET A 149 -8.60 3.63 -2.59
C MET A 149 -9.25 4.52 -1.55
N ARG A 150 -10.55 4.28 -1.33
CA ARG A 150 -11.34 5.01 -0.34
C ARG A 150 -11.95 4.03 0.66
N ALA A 151 -11.85 4.36 1.95
CA ALA A 151 -12.51 3.63 3.01
C ALA A 151 -14.04 3.69 2.86
N LEU A 152 -14.71 2.53 2.87
CA LEU A 152 -16.17 2.44 2.80
C LEU A 152 -16.85 2.70 4.15
N LYS A 153 -16.12 2.45 5.24
CA LYS A 153 -16.52 2.69 6.63
C LYS A 153 -15.28 3.09 7.44
N GLU A 154 -15.43 3.33 8.73
CA GLU A 154 -14.27 3.52 9.61
C GLU A 154 -13.39 2.27 9.62
N LEU A 155 -12.07 2.44 9.45
CA LEU A 155 -11.09 1.35 9.50
C LEU A 155 -10.02 1.64 10.55
N VAL A 156 -9.52 0.59 11.19
CA VAL A 156 -8.36 0.68 12.08
C VAL A 156 -7.10 0.47 11.26
N MET A 157 -6.15 1.40 11.38
CA MET A 157 -4.81 1.26 10.83
C MET A 157 -3.87 0.76 11.93
N THR A 158 -3.10 -0.28 11.64
CA THR A 158 -2.20 -0.95 12.59
C THR A 158 -0.74 -0.94 12.10
N GLU A 159 0.21 -1.15 13.01
CA GLU A 159 1.65 -1.18 12.66
C GLU A 159 2.03 -2.44 11.87
N VAL A 160 1.36 -3.56 12.15
CA VAL A 160 1.51 -4.84 11.44
C VAL A 160 0.14 -5.39 11.01
N ALA A 161 0.13 -6.18 9.94
CA ALA A 161 -1.04 -6.98 9.55
C ALA A 161 -1.11 -8.21 10.45
N ASP A 162 -1.75 -8.06 11.61
CA ASP A 162 -1.97 -9.14 12.57
C ASP A 162 -3.38 -8.99 13.16
N SER A 163 -4.16 -10.06 13.06
CA SER A 163 -5.52 -10.13 13.60
C SER A 163 -5.56 -10.39 15.12
N GLN A 164 -4.46 -10.85 15.72
CA GLN A 164 -4.36 -11.22 17.13
C GLN A 164 -3.85 -10.06 17.99
N SER A 165 -2.75 -9.42 17.59
CA SER A 165 -2.19 -8.30 18.35
C SER A 165 -1.43 -7.32 17.47
N SER A 166 -1.97 -6.10 17.32
CA SER A 166 -1.22 -5.02 16.70
C SER A 166 -1.54 -3.67 17.33
N LYS A 167 -0.52 -2.82 17.45
CA LYS A 167 -0.69 -1.46 17.92
C LYS A 167 -1.46 -0.64 16.87
N VAL A 168 -2.47 0.07 17.34
CA VAL A 168 -3.23 1.01 16.51
C VAL A 168 -2.37 2.23 16.21
N VAL A 169 -2.15 2.51 14.92
CA VAL A 169 -1.54 3.74 14.43
C VAL A 169 -2.56 4.88 14.48
N ARG A 170 -3.73 4.66 13.86
CA ARG A 170 -4.87 5.60 13.84
C ARG A 170 -6.15 4.91 13.35
N ARG A 171 -7.24 5.65 13.34
CA ARG A 171 -8.49 5.27 12.66
C ARG A 171 -8.66 6.11 11.39
N LEU A 172 -9.00 5.45 10.29
CA LEU A 172 -9.39 6.09 9.04
C LEU A 172 -10.89 6.33 9.07
N ALA A 173 -11.33 7.54 8.76
CA ALA A 173 -12.75 7.85 8.66
C ALA A 173 -13.37 7.19 7.41
N ALA A 174 -14.68 6.98 7.44
CA ALA A 174 -15.42 6.64 6.23
C ALA A 174 -15.15 7.71 5.16
N LYS A 175 -14.97 7.27 3.92
CA LYS A 175 -14.60 8.08 2.75
C LYS A 175 -13.18 8.66 2.75
N GLU A 176 -12.35 8.37 3.75
CA GLU A 176 -10.94 8.77 3.76
C GLU A 176 -10.18 8.05 2.63
N VAL A 177 -9.31 8.79 1.95
CA VAL A 177 -8.52 8.31 0.83
C VAL A 177 -7.17 7.81 1.32
N VAL A 178 -6.74 6.67 0.79
CA VAL A 178 -5.45 6.07 1.07
C VAL A 178 -4.74 5.69 -0.22
N GLU A 179 -3.42 5.84 -0.24
CA GLU A 179 -2.53 5.26 -1.25
C GLU A 179 -2.22 3.81 -0.86
N VAL A 180 -2.33 2.86 -1.80
CA VAL A 180 -1.94 1.47 -1.56
C VAL A 180 -0.44 1.31 -1.79
N LEU A 181 0.27 0.87 -0.77
CA LEU A 181 1.73 0.65 -0.80
C LEU A 181 2.09 -0.81 -1.04
N GLN A 182 1.33 -1.74 -0.44
CA GLN A 182 1.48 -3.19 -0.60
C GLN A 182 0.13 -3.91 -0.44
N GLY A 183 0.06 -5.14 -0.94
CA GLY A 183 -1.12 -6.00 -0.91
C GLY A 183 -1.92 -5.94 -2.21
N PRO A 184 -2.99 -6.75 -2.33
CA PRO A 184 -3.65 -7.50 -1.25
C PRO A 184 -2.87 -8.73 -0.75
N PHE A 185 -3.02 -9.04 0.55
CA PHE A 185 -2.57 -10.30 1.15
C PHE A 185 -3.69 -10.95 1.95
N LYS A 186 -3.96 -12.23 1.74
CA LYS A 186 -5.04 -12.99 2.36
C LYS A 186 -4.56 -13.73 3.62
N GLU A 187 -5.21 -13.50 4.74
CA GLU A 187 -5.01 -14.22 6.00
C GLU A 187 -6.07 -15.33 6.10
N GLU A 188 -5.70 -16.57 5.83
CA GLU A 188 -6.66 -17.70 5.79
C GLU A 188 -7.38 -17.91 7.14
N ALA A 189 -6.66 -17.76 8.25
CA ALA A 189 -7.22 -17.99 9.59
C ALA A 189 -8.41 -17.08 9.93
N SER A 190 -8.40 -15.84 9.44
CA SER A 190 -9.46 -14.84 9.72
C SER A 190 -10.37 -14.60 8.51
N GLY A 191 -9.96 -15.02 7.30
CA GLY A 191 -10.62 -14.67 6.04
C GLY A 191 -10.51 -13.18 5.69
N ARG A 192 -9.50 -12.48 6.24
CA ARG A 192 -9.25 -11.07 5.98
C ARG A 192 -8.24 -10.88 4.86
N THR A 193 -8.42 -9.81 4.11
CA THR A 193 -7.44 -9.32 3.15
C THR A 193 -6.80 -8.06 3.71
N TRP A 194 -5.49 -8.05 3.82
CA TRP A 194 -4.68 -6.95 4.33
C TRP A 194 -4.04 -6.16 3.19
N MET A 195 -3.95 -4.85 3.38
CA MET A 195 -3.16 -3.96 2.53
C MET A 195 -2.37 -3.00 3.41
N LYS A 196 -1.14 -2.71 3.00
CA LYS A 196 -0.35 -1.62 3.59
C LYS A 196 -0.69 -0.35 2.82
N VAL A 197 -1.07 0.70 3.54
CA VAL A 197 -1.58 1.93 2.94
C VAL A 197 -0.95 3.15 3.60
N ARG A 198 -1.01 4.29 2.89
CA ARG A 198 -0.67 5.62 3.40
C ARG A 198 -1.91 6.51 3.37
N ALA A 199 -2.28 7.07 4.51
CA ALA A 199 -3.40 8.00 4.62
C ALA A 199 -3.08 9.31 3.91
N PHE A 200 -4.00 9.75 3.05
CA PHE A 200 -3.81 10.99 2.30
C PHE A 200 -3.86 12.24 3.19
N GLN A 201 -4.65 12.20 4.27
CA GLN A 201 -4.94 13.36 5.11
C GLN A 201 -3.78 13.78 6.03
N ASP A 202 -2.90 12.86 6.40
CA ASP A 202 -1.82 13.10 7.36
C ASP A 202 -0.51 12.35 7.06
N GLY A 203 -0.47 11.53 5.98
CA GLY A 203 0.72 10.76 5.60
C GLY A 203 0.99 9.54 6.49
N ALA A 204 0.15 9.25 7.48
CA ALA A 204 0.34 8.08 8.35
C ALA A 204 0.26 6.79 7.53
N SER A 205 1.20 5.88 7.73
CA SER A 205 1.28 4.61 7.01
C SER A 205 1.09 3.43 7.96
N GLY A 206 0.42 2.39 7.49
CA GLY A 206 0.16 1.18 8.27
C GLY A 206 -0.70 0.18 7.52
N TRP A 207 -1.07 -0.89 8.20
CA TRP A 207 -1.88 -1.97 7.65
C TRP A 207 -3.37 -1.75 7.95
N VAL A 208 -4.21 -2.09 6.99
CA VAL A 208 -5.67 -2.06 7.13
C VAL A 208 -6.26 -3.34 6.55
N THR A 209 -7.41 -3.76 7.10
CA THR A 209 -8.24 -4.79 6.48
C THR A 209 -8.97 -4.19 5.28
N ALA A 210 -8.57 -4.60 4.08
CA ALA A 210 -9.15 -4.17 2.80
C ALA A 210 -10.41 -4.95 2.42
N ALA A 211 -10.53 -6.20 2.88
CA ALA A 211 -11.73 -7.02 2.74
C ALA A 211 -11.85 -8.01 3.91
N GLU A 212 -13.06 -8.43 4.23
CA GLU A 212 -13.34 -9.46 5.24
C GLU A 212 -14.47 -10.35 4.72
N LYS A 213 -14.22 -11.67 4.63
CA LYS A 213 -15.20 -12.67 4.17
C LYS A 213 -15.83 -12.31 2.81
N GLY A 214 -15.01 -11.83 1.87
CA GLY A 214 -15.43 -11.41 0.53
C GLY A 214 -16.09 -10.03 0.45
N SER A 215 -16.37 -9.36 1.58
CA SER A 215 -16.88 -7.99 1.57
C SER A 215 -15.72 -7.00 1.53
N MET A 216 -15.64 -6.22 0.45
CA MET A 216 -14.68 -5.12 0.33
C MET A 216 -14.96 -4.03 1.37
N LEU A 217 -13.89 -3.52 1.99
CA LEU A 217 -13.88 -2.41 2.95
C LEU A 217 -13.18 -1.17 2.39
N LEU A 218 -12.34 -1.37 1.38
CA LEU A 218 -11.79 -0.33 0.52
C LEU A 218 -12.44 -0.41 -0.86
N LYS A 219 -12.64 0.74 -1.50
CA LYS A 219 -13.15 0.84 -2.86
C LYS A 219 -12.16 1.56 -3.76
N ASP A 220 -11.94 0.98 -4.94
CA ASP A 220 -11.16 1.56 -6.02
C ASP A 220 -11.56 3.00 -6.26
N SER A 221 -10.53 3.84 -6.35
CA SER A 221 -10.65 5.27 -6.49
C SER A 221 -9.84 5.72 -7.69
N GLY A 222 -10.34 6.70 -8.44
CA GLY A 222 -9.63 7.23 -9.59
C GLY A 222 -8.28 7.85 -9.21
N ARG A 223 -7.57 8.36 -10.21
CA ARG A 223 -6.29 9.08 -9.99
C ARG A 223 -6.46 10.61 -9.99
N THR A 224 -7.68 11.07 -10.20
CA THR A 224 -8.01 12.49 -10.28
C THR A 224 -8.60 12.94 -8.95
N PHE A 225 -8.09 14.07 -8.48
CA PHE A 225 -8.53 14.71 -7.26
C PHE A 225 -9.24 16.00 -7.61
N ARG A 226 -10.09 16.49 -6.70
CA ARG A 226 -10.84 17.72 -6.85
C ARG A 226 -10.56 18.61 -5.65
N LEU A 227 -10.42 19.90 -5.90
CA LEU A 227 -10.43 20.87 -4.81
C LEU A 227 -11.82 21.00 -4.21
N ALA A 228 -11.94 20.59 -2.95
CA ALA A 228 -13.09 20.85 -2.11
C ALA A 228 -13.14 22.32 -1.69
N ARG A 229 -11.97 22.97 -1.57
CA ARG A 229 -11.83 24.35 -1.13
C ARG A 229 -10.74 25.07 -1.91
N GLU A 230 -10.95 26.35 -2.11
CA GLU A 230 -9.97 27.22 -2.77
C GLU A 230 -8.66 27.29 -1.95
N THR A 231 -7.52 27.21 -2.63
CA THR A 231 -6.19 27.29 -2.00
C THR A 231 -5.18 27.92 -2.96
N VAL A 232 -3.96 28.17 -2.50
CA VAL A 232 -2.88 28.72 -3.32
C VAL A 232 -1.94 27.59 -3.74
N LEU A 233 -1.60 27.56 -5.03
CA LEU A 233 -0.53 26.73 -5.56
C LEU A 233 0.79 27.49 -5.37
N THR A 234 1.74 26.91 -4.65
CA THR A 234 3.05 27.51 -4.38
C THR A 234 4.17 26.71 -5.06
N GLU A 235 5.33 27.32 -5.26
CA GLU A 235 6.47 26.66 -5.89
C GLU A 235 7.11 25.59 -5.01
N ALA A 236 7.14 25.85 -3.69
CA ALA A 236 7.76 24.99 -2.69
C ALA A 236 6.76 24.49 -1.65
N LEU A 237 7.20 23.52 -0.84
CA LEU A 237 6.42 22.99 0.29
C LEU A 237 6.09 24.09 1.32
N ALA A 238 6.97 25.06 1.52
CA ALA A 238 6.70 26.23 2.34
C ALA A 238 5.58 27.07 1.71
N VAL A 239 4.75 27.73 2.52
CA VAL A 239 3.70 28.65 2.03
C VAL A 239 4.34 29.99 1.65
N SER A 240 5.23 29.94 0.66
CA SER A 240 6.03 31.06 0.16
C SER A 240 6.05 31.02 -1.36
N GLY A 241 5.85 32.18 -1.99
CA GLY A 241 5.66 32.28 -3.43
C GLY A 241 4.27 31.77 -3.85
N SER A 242 3.69 32.39 -4.87
CA SER A 242 2.38 32.01 -5.42
C SER A 242 2.51 31.85 -6.91
N ILE A 243 2.27 30.64 -7.40
CA ILE A 243 2.10 30.39 -8.84
C ILE A 243 0.74 30.95 -9.24
N ARG A 244 -0.33 30.50 -8.56
CA ARG A 244 -1.69 31.03 -8.71
C ARG A 244 -2.63 30.51 -7.64
N LYS A 245 -3.87 31.01 -7.65
CA LYS A 245 -4.99 30.47 -6.87
C LYS A 245 -5.63 29.30 -7.63
N LEU A 246 -5.90 28.22 -6.90
CA LEU A 246 -6.63 27.06 -7.41
C LEU A 246 -8.09 27.14 -6.94
N LYS A 247 -9.05 26.99 -7.85
CA LYS A 247 -10.48 27.20 -7.54
C LYS A 247 -11.12 25.92 -7.01
N GLN A 248 -12.18 26.08 -6.21
CA GLN A 248 -13.03 24.95 -5.84
C GLN A 248 -13.57 24.27 -7.10
N GLY A 249 -13.59 22.94 -7.10
CA GLY A 249 -14.01 22.12 -8.23
C GLY A 249 -12.92 21.82 -9.25
N GLU A 250 -11.77 22.50 -9.17
CA GLU A 250 -10.64 22.26 -10.06
C GLU A 250 -10.06 20.87 -9.85
N LEU A 251 -9.69 20.22 -10.96
CA LEU A 251 -9.15 18.86 -10.96
C LEU A 251 -7.63 18.87 -10.88
N LEU A 252 -7.09 17.98 -10.05
CA LEU A 252 -5.67 17.84 -9.76
C LEU A 252 -5.21 16.40 -10.02
N GLU A 253 -3.98 16.26 -10.48
CA GLU A 253 -3.18 15.04 -10.43
C GLU A 253 -2.14 15.19 -9.32
N LEU A 254 -2.02 14.19 -8.44
CA LEU A 254 -1.01 14.21 -7.36
C LEU A 254 0.32 13.71 -7.87
N LEU A 255 1.38 14.50 -7.71
CA LEU A 255 2.73 14.17 -8.17
C LEU A 255 3.67 13.79 -7.03
N GLY A 256 3.34 14.10 -5.78
CA GLY A 256 4.15 13.79 -4.61
C GLY A 256 3.40 13.06 -3.51
N GLU A 257 4.12 12.71 -2.45
CA GLU A 257 3.55 12.22 -1.21
C GLU A 257 3.01 13.38 -0.35
N PRO A 258 2.01 13.15 0.52
CA PRO A 258 1.64 14.09 1.55
C PRO A 258 2.85 14.45 2.43
N ALA A 259 3.16 15.74 2.52
CA ALA A 259 4.25 16.26 3.33
C ALA A 259 3.72 17.33 4.28
N LYS A 260 4.23 17.32 5.51
CA LYS A 260 3.90 18.32 6.51
C LYS A 260 4.74 19.57 6.27
N GLU A 261 4.07 20.72 6.23
CA GLU A 261 4.70 22.03 6.29
C GLU A 261 4.58 22.51 7.74
N ASP A 262 5.70 22.48 8.47
CA ASP A 262 5.69 22.67 9.91
C ASP A 262 5.39 24.09 10.35
N ALA A 263 5.74 25.13 9.56
CA ALA A 263 5.59 26.51 10.00
C ALA A 263 4.12 26.95 10.08
N ALA A 264 3.28 26.54 9.15
CA ALA A 264 1.84 26.80 9.17
C ALA A 264 1.01 25.60 9.67
N GLY A 265 1.64 24.45 9.92
CA GLY A 265 0.97 23.24 10.40
C GLY A 265 0.01 22.66 9.36
N LEU A 266 0.40 22.68 8.08
CA LEU A 266 -0.42 22.21 6.96
C LEU A 266 0.06 20.86 6.46
N MET A 267 -0.86 20.02 6.00
CA MET A 267 -0.52 18.90 5.13
C MET A 267 -0.64 19.35 3.69
N ARG A 268 0.40 19.14 2.91
CA ARG A 268 0.51 19.63 1.53
C ARG A 268 1.01 18.52 0.61
N VAL A 269 0.78 18.69 -0.68
CA VAL A 269 1.21 17.73 -1.69
C VAL A 269 1.55 18.45 -2.96
N ARG A 270 2.56 17.94 -3.68
CA ARG A 270 2.88 18.40 -5.02
C ARG A 270 1.82 17.89 -5.99
N VAL A 271 1.23 18.78 -6.77
CA VAL A 271 0.15 18.50 -7.71
C VAL A 271 0.43 19.11 -9.08
N ARG A 272 -0.22 18.57 -10.10
CA ARG A 272 -0.45 19.21 -11.39
C ARG A 272 -1.93 19.58 -11.48
N ALA A 273 -2.21 20.85 -11.73
CA ALA A 273 -3.57 21.28 -12.03
C ALA A 273 -3.92 20.89 -13.47
N LEU A 274 -5.04 20.19 -13.66
CA LEU A 274 -5.44 19.70 -14.99
C LEU A 274 -6.03 20.80 -15.88
N PHE A 275 -6.42 21.93 -15.29
CA PHE A 275 -6.98 23.06 -16.05
C PHE A 275 -5.94 23.73 -16.97
N ASP A 276 -4.71 23.90 -16.50
CA ASP A 276 -3.67 24.66 -17.19
C ASP A 276 -2.27 24.00 -17.15
N GLY A 277 -2.14 22.82 -16.55
CA GLY A 277 -0.87 22.10 -16.40
C GLY A 277 0.06 22.66 -15.33
N ALA A 278 -0.34 23.68 -14.55
CA ALA A 278 0.52 24.28 -13.54
C ALA A 278 0.91 23.25 -12.46
N VAL A 279 2.20 23.18 -12.13
CA VAL A 279 2.75 22.25 -11.13
C VAL A 279 3.26 23.02 -9.92
N GLY A 280 2.87 22.58 -8.72
CA GLY A 280 3.32 23.18 -7.46
C GLY A 280 2.74 22.45 -6.26
N PHE A 281 2.83 23.04 -5.06
CA PHE A 281 2.29 22.49 -3.83
C PHE A 281 0.92 23.07 -3.51
N ALA A 282 -0.04 22.20 -3.23
CA ALA A 282 -1.39 22.54 -2.77
C ALA A 282 -1.64 22.00 -1.36
N THR A 283 -2.58 22.61 -0.63
CA THR A 283 -2.96 22.16 0.71
C THR A 283 -3.90 20.96 0.61
N ILE A 284 -3.59 19.87 1.30
CA ILE A 284 -4.49 18.71 1.50
C ILE A 284 -5.40 19.00 2.70
N ARG A 285 -4.79 19.39 3.82
CA ARG A 285 -5.48 19.59 5.11
C ARG A 285 -4.92 20.81 5.82
N GLY A 286 -5.81 21.68 6.26
CA GLY A 286 -5.48 22.85 7.06
C GLY A 286 -5.15 22.51 8.52
N ASN A 287 -4.57 23.47 9.24
CA ASN A 287 -4.21 23.33 10.67
C ASN A 287 -5.41 23.11 11.60
N GLN A 288 -6.62 23.52 11.18
CA GLN A 288 -7.89 23.23 11.87
C GLN A 288 -8.51 21.89 11.46
N GLY A 289 -7.78 21.06 10.72
CA GLY A 289 -8.20 19.74 10.29
C GLY A 289 -9.12 19.70 9.07
N VAL A 290 -9.40 20.85 8.45
CA VAL A 290 -10.27 20.99 7.28
C VAL A 290 -9.58 20.42 6.03
N ALA A 291 -10.25 19.50 5.32
CA ALA A 291 -9.79 18.98 4.03
C ALA A 291 -10.03 19.99 2.89
N PHE A 292 -9.05 20.09 1.99
CA PHE A 292 -9.03 20.97 0.82
C PHE A 292 -9.04 20.19 -0.49
N ILE A 293 -8.51 18.97 -0.48
CA ILE A 293 -8.47 18.07 -1.65
C ILE A 293 -9.23 16.80 -1.29
N ASP A 294 -10.18 16.44 -2.15
CA ASP A 294 -10.90 15.17 -2.12
C ASP A 294 -10.62 14.40 -3.41
N LEU A 295 -10.86 13.09 -3.39
CA LEU A 295 -10.93 12.32 -4.62
C LEU A 295 -12.18 12.74 -5.43
N ALA A 296 -11.99 12.98 -6.74
CA ALA A 296 -12.99 13.55 -7.66
C ALA A 296 -14.20 12.64 -7.95
#